data_AF-A0A1B7MP73-F1
#
_entry.id   AF-A0A1B7MP73-F1
#
_cell.length_a   1.000
_cell.length_b   1.000
_cell.length_c   1.000
_cell.angle_alpha   90.00
_cell.angle_beta   90.00
_cell.angle_gamma   90.00
#
_symmetry.space_group_name_H-M   'P 1'
#
loop_
_entity.id
_entity.type
_entity.pdbx_description
1 polymer ?
#
loop_
_entity_poly.entity_id
_entity_poly.type
_entity_poly.pdbx_seq_one_letter_code
_entity_poly.pdbx_strand_id
1 'polypeptide(L)'
;MHSWILPGRRDAPKMRYKAILERSLAFSRTCNPRNLEYQWYPLWDQTLDDLVTDVSNLIVAPQYPVWFVPQDDEEVEEEEEGEGEDEDDGRGGDPEEIITSIGESNPEESTALEDDDAGEEVADVSFASTMQEKSTKSVLVDFVIINVNGVPRRQKNSRYGGWRITRANVGLLVEVKRFVSRSLTGVELEKALEARVSEAHEDLITQAAHLFLQEEDKDSVLAIAAAGPWWCSAKINRDDVKMVMHRLASKDPTYQAHTSGAAALQLNWSSLLRLDVARSNDRSRIIYNSLKGIGVLETPVNV
;
A
#
# COMPACT_ATOMS: atom_id res chain seq x y z
N MET A 1 -4.55 36.50 4.06
CA MET A 1 -4.69 35.44 3.04
C MET A 1 -5.49 34.31 3.64
N HIS A 2 -6.53 33.81 2.97
CA HIS A 2 -7.29 32.65 3.46
C HIS A 2 -6.40 31.41 3.36
N SER A 3 -6.25 30.68 4.46
CA SER A 3 -5.55 29.39 4.46
C SER A 3 -6.28 28.42 3.55
N TRP A 4 -5.55 27.69 2.72
CA TRP A 4 -6.13 26.64 1.89
C TRP A 4 -6.82 25.59 2.77
N ILE A 5 -7.91 25.01 2.27
CA ILE A 5 -8.70 23.99 2.96
C ILE A 5 -8.71 22.76 2.04
N LEU A 6 -8.47 21.59 2.62
CA LEU A 6 -8.54 20.31 1.91
C LEU A 6 -9.88 20.18 1.18
N PRO A 7 -9.91 19.66 -0.06
CA PRO A 7 -11.14 19.56 -0.85
C PRO A 7 -12.34 18.96 -0.07
N GLY A 8 -12.13 17.86 0.65
CA GLY A 8 -13.20 17.20 1.43
C GLY A 8 -13.70 17.96 2.65
N ARG A 9 -13.00 19.02 3.04
CA ARG A 9 -13.38 19.88 4.18
C ARG A 9 -13.97 21.23 3.75
N ARG A 10 -14.06 21.52 2.44
CA ARG A 10 -14.55 22.81 1.95
C ARG A 10 -16.03 23.03 2.29
N ASP A 11 -16.85 22.03 1.97
CA ASP A 11 -18.31 22.11 2.10
C ASP A 11 -18.89 21.14 3.15
N ALA A 12 -18.01 20.50 3.93
CA ALA A 12 -18.39 19.51 4.94
C ALA A 12 -17.88 19.93 6.33
N PRO A 13 -18.56 20.88 7.02
CA PRO A 13 -18.11 21.39 8.32
C PRO A 13 -17.98 20.30 9.39
N LYS A 14 -18.78 19.22 9.29
CA LYS A 14 -18.70 18.06 10.20
C LYS A 14 -17.38 17.30 10.08
N MET A 15 -16.70 17.36 8.94
CA MET A 15 -15.41 16.67 8.73
C MET A 15 -14.29 17.28 9.57
N ARG A 16 -14.33 18.59 9.80
CA ARG A 16 -13.40 19.24 10.74
C ARG A 16 -13.59 18.73 12.17
N TYR A 17 -14.85 18.54 12.58
CA TYR A 17 -15.15 17.97 13.89
C TYR A 17 -14.72 16.50 13.99
N LYS A 18 -14.92 15.72 12.92
CA LYS A 18 -14.46 14.33 12.84
C LYS A 18 -12.93 14.23 13.02
N ALA A 19 -12.15 15.05 12.32
CA ALA A 19 -10.69 15.08 12.48
C ALA A 19 -10.24 15.44 13.91
N ILE A 20 -10.97 16.32 14.60
CA ILE A 20 -10.72 16.64 16.01
C ILE A 20 -10.99 15.42 16.90
N LEU A 21 -12.08 14.69 16.65
CA LEU A 21 -12.42 13.47 17.39
C LEU A 21 -11.38 12.36 17.17
N GLU A 22 -10.98 12.11 15.93
CA GLU A 22 -9.97 11.09 15.57
C GLU A 22 -8.62 11.40 16.24
N ARG A 23 -8.19 12.66 16.22
CA ARG A 23 -7.01 13.10 16.97
C ARG A 23 -7.17 12.90 18.48
N SER A 24 -8.33 13.23 19.02
CA SER A 24 -8.61 13.10 20.45
C SER A 24 -8.61 11.62 20.88
N LEU A 25 -9.13 10.73 20.04
CA LEU A 25 -9.08 9.28 20.22
C LEU A 25 -7.63 8.80 20.30
N ALA A 26 -6.79 9.20 19.34
CA ALA A 26 -5.38 8.82 19.30
C ALA A 26 -4.59 9.30 20.54
N PHE A 27 -4.91 10.49 21.06
CA PHE A 27 -4.30 11.04 22.27
C PHE A 27 -4.88 10.51 23.58
N SER A 28 -6.08 9.93 23.58
CA SER A 28 -6.78 9.50 24.79
C SER A 28 -5.94 8.49 25.58
N ARG A 29 -5.67 8.77 26.86
CA ARG A 29 -5.01 7.81 27.76
C ARG A 29 -5.92 6.63 28.12
N THR A 30 -7.24 6.80 27.98
CA THR A 30 -8.21 5.74 28.25
C THR A 30 -8.34 4.80 27.05
N CYS A 31 -8.43 5.34 25.83
CA CYS A 31 -8.64 4.55 24.62
C CYS A 31 -7.32 4.10 23.96
N ASN A 32 -6.25 4.87 24.15
CA ASN A 32 -4.91 4.57 23.66
C ASN A 32 -3.85 4.67 24.78
N PRO A 33 -3.95 3.89 25.87
CA PRO A 33 -3.05 4.01 27.02
C PRO A 33 -1.57 3.81 26.65
N ARG A 34 -1.30 2.91 25.70
CA ARG A 34 0.05 2.54 25.26
C ARG A 34 0.60 3.42 24.13
N ASN A 35 -0.17 4.39 23.66
CA ASN A 35 0.21 5.27 22.54
C ASN A 35 0.62 4.46 21.29
N LEU A 36 -0.26 3.54 20.92
CA LEU A 36 -0.12 2.64 19.77
C LEU A 36 -0.30 3.42 18.47
N GLU A 37 0.36 2.92 17.43
CA GLU A 37 0.45 3.52 16.11
C GLU A 37 -0.88 3.51 15.35
N TYR A 38 -1.54 2.35 15.28
CA TYR A 38 -2.80 2.18 14.54
C TYR A 38 -3.93 3.11 14.99
N GLN A 39 -3.85 3.66 16.21
CA GLN A 39 -4.82 4.66 16.70
C GLN A 39 -4.72 6.00 15.96
N TRP A 40 -3.61 6.23 15.24
CA TRP A 40 -3.40 7.39 14.38
C TRP A 40 -3.95 7.18 12.96
N TYR A 41 -4.21 5.93 12.54
CA TYR A 41 -4.67 5.63 11.19
C TYR A 41 -5.99 6.31 10.82
N PRO A 42 -7.04 6.35 11.67
CA PRO A 42 -8.29 7.03 11.31
C PRO A 42 -8.10 8.50 10.94
N LEU A 43 -7.22 9.22 11.64
CA LEU A 43 -6.92 10.62 11.35
C LEU A 43 -6.20 10.77 9.99
N TRP A 44 -5.27 9.87 9.69
CA TRP A 44 -4.49 9.90 8.45
C TRP A 44 -5.32 9.48 7.25
N ASP A 45 -6.05 8.38 7.36
CA ASP A 45 -7.01 7.89 6.37
C ASP A 45 -7.97 9.01 5.95
N GLN A 46 -8.65 9.61 6.92
CA GLN A 46 -9.56 10.73 6.67
C GLN A 46 -8.86 11.96 6.05
N THR A 47 -7.63 12.26 6.48
CA THR A 47 -6.87 13.40 5.94
C THR A 47 -6.45 13.18 4.49
N LEU A 48 -6.07 11.95 4.14
CA LEU A 48 -5.70 11.57 2.78
C LEU A 48 -6.94 11.50 1.88
N ASP A 49 -8.06 10.99 2.36
CA ASP A 49 -9.33 11.02 1.63
C ASP A 49 -9.78 12.46 1.38
N ASP A 50 -9.76 13.30 2.41
CA ASP A 50 -10.10 14.73 2.27
C ASP A 50 -9.18 15.45 1.28
N LEU A 51 -7.93 15.00 1.15
CA LEU A 51 -6.94 15.57 0.24
C LEU A 51 -7.32 15.33 -1.23
N VAL A 52 -7.84 14.15 -1.57
CA VAL A 52 -8.06 13.75 -2.97
C VAL A 52 -9.53 13.54 -3.35
N THR A 53 -10.48 13.79 -2.46
CA THR A 53 -11.91 13.51 -2.69
C THR A 53 -12.50 14.14 -3.96
N ASP A 54 -11.95 15.26 -4.45
CA ASP A 54 -12.42 15.95 -5.67
C ASP A 54 -11.69 15.48 -6.95
N VAL A 55 -10.87 14.43 -6.85
CA VAL A 55 -10.13 13.83 -7.96
C VAL A 55 -10.51 12.35 -8.09
N SER A 56 -11.43 12.06 -9.01
CA SER A 56 -12.10 10.75 -9.11
C SER A 56 -11.17 9.56 -9.43
N ASN A 57 -9.96 9.81 -9.92
CA ASN A 57 -9.00 8.78 -10.29
C ASN A 57 -7.91 8.54 -9.23
N LEU A 58 -7.99 9.21 -8.10
CA LEU A 58 -7.08 9.00 -6.97
C LEU A 58 -7.80 8.20 -5.88
N ILE A 59 -7.19 7.11 -5.44
CA ILE A 59 -7.75 6.21 -4.43
C ILE A 59 -6.76 6.11 -3.27
N VAL A 60 -7.23 6.34 -2.06
CA VAL A 60 -6.46 6.06 -0.84
C VAL A 60 -6.57 4.57 -0.55
N ALA A 61 -5.42 3.89 -0.37
CA ALA A 61 -5.38 2.48 -0.05
C ALA A 61 -4.52 2.28 1.22
N PRO A 62 -5.13 1.87 2.35
CA PRO A 62 -4.40 1.53 3.56
C PRO A 62 -3.70 0.17 3.42
N GLN A 63 -2.59 -0.02 4.12
CA GLN A 63 -1.84 -1.28 4.22
C GLN A 63 -1.53 -1.89 2.85
N TYR A 64 -1.03 -1.07 1.92
CA TYR A 64 -0.82 -1.47 0.54
C TYR A 64 0.49 -2.25 0.38
N PRO A 65 0.45 -3.48 -0.15
CA PRO A 65 1.66 -4.25 -0.40
C PRO A 65 2.39 -3.71 -1.64
N VAL A 66 3.65 -3.36 -1.46
CA VAL A 66 4.58 -3.09 -2.55
C VAL A 66 5.55 -4.26 -2.61
N TRP A 67 5.69 -4.88 -3.77
CA TRP A 67 6.43 -6.12 -3.93
C TRP A 67 7.18 -6.15 -5.25
N PHE A 68 8.27 -6.90 -5.27
CA PHE A 68 8.95 -7.24 -6.52
C PHE A 68 9.41 -8.69 -6.47
N VAL A 69 9.47 -9.31 -7.64
CA VAL A 69 10.08 -10.61 -7.83
C VAL A 69 11.51 -10.31 -8.31
N PRO A 70 12.54 -10.68 -7.54
CA PRO A 70 13.91 -10.61 -8.04
C PRO A 70 13.97 -11.41 -9.34
N GLN A 71 14.47 -10.82 -10.43
CA GLN A 71 14.78 -11.62 -11.60
C GLN A 71 15.86 -12.60 -11.16
N ASP A 72 15.50 -13.88 -11.16
CA ASP A 72 16.49 -14.90 -11.03
C ASP A 72 17.32 -14.80 -12.30
N ASP A 73 18.51 -14.20 -12.21
CA ASP A 73 19.58 -14.46 -13.16
C ASP A 73 19.90 -15.96 -13.02
N GLU A 74 19.00 -16.81 -13.52
CA GLU A 74 19.30 -18.17 -13.91
C GLU A 74 20.35 -17.96 -15.01
N GLU A 75 21.61 -17.89 -14.60
CA GLU A 75 22.67 -18.51 -15.37
C GLU A 75 22.12 -19.90 -15.66
N VAL A 76 21.54 -20.06 -16.86
CA VAL A 76 21.31 -21.34 -17.46
C VAL A 76 22.72 -21.92 -17.53
N GLU A 77 23.14 -22.58 -16.46
CA GLU A 77 24.02 -23.72 -16.56
C GLU A 77 23.24 -24.62 -17.51
N GLU A 78 23.52 -24.46 -18.81
CA GLU A 78 23.29 -25.49 -19.79
C GLU A 78 24.06 -26.67 -19.21
N GLU A 79 23.40 -27.45 -18.34
CA GLU A 79 23.78 -28.82 -18.06
C GLU A 79 23.79 -29.42 -19.46
N GLU A 80 25.00 -29.47 -20.07
CA GLU A 80 25.27 -30.29 -21.23
C GLU A 80 24.65 -31.63 -20.88
N GLU A 81 23.50 -31.93 -21.49
CA GLU A 81 22.84 -33.22 -21.41
C GLU A 81 23.89 -34.23 -21.85
N GLY A 82 24.61 -34.77 -20.87
CA GLY A 82 25.45 -35.93 -21.07
C GLY A 82 24.51 -37.00 -21.57
N GLU A 83 24.69 -37.38 -22.83
CA GLU A 83 24.10 -38.56 -23.47
C GLU A 83 24.41 -39.78 -22.58
N GLY A 84 23.54 -40.00 -21.59
CA GLY A 84 23.52 -41.18 -20.74
C GLY A 84 22.60 -42.19 -21.38
N GLU A 85 23.22 -43.15 -22.06
CA GLU A 85 22.60 -44.26 -22.77
C GLU A 85 21.56 -45.02 -21.92
N ASP A 86 20.55 -45.50 -22.63
CA ASP A 86 19.41 -46.27 -22.16
C ASP A 86 19.81 -47.53 -21.38
N GLU A 87 19.27 -47.74 -20.18
CA GLU A 87 18.93 -49.09 -19.70
C GLU A 87 17.56 -49.11 -18.97
N ASP A 88 16.60 -49.58 -19.76
CA ASP A 88 15.38 -50.33 -19.44
C ASP A 88 15.49 -51.25 -18.20
N ASP A 89 14.56 -51.13 -17.25
CA ASP A 89 13.64 -52.23 -16.87
C ASP A 89 12.85 -52.04 -15.54
N GLY A 90 11.53 -52.32 -15.60
CA GLY A 90 10.89 -53.07 -14.50
C GLY A 90 9.78 -52.42 -13.66
N ARG A 91 8.54 -52.55 -14.16
CA ARG A 91 7.34 -53.13 -13.47
C ARG A 91 6.87 -52.67 -12.08
N GLY A 92 5.56 -52.36 -12.04
CA GLY A 92 4.61 -52.64 -10.94
C GLY A 92 4.02 -51.37 -10.32
N GLY A 93 2.74 -51.00 -10.56
CA GLY A 93 1.55 -51.56 -9.89
C GLY A 93 1.55 -51.12 -8.42
N ASP A 94 0.68 -50.31 -7.85
CA ASP A 94 -0.77 -50.08 -7.99
C ASP A 94 -1.10 -48.88 -7.03
N PRO A 95 -1.95 -47.89 -7.37
CA PRO A 95 -2.34 -46.87 -6.39
C PRO A 95 -3.53 -47.35 -5.54
N GLU A 96 -3.29 -47.69 -4.26
CA GLU A 96 -4.36 -47.84 -3.28
C GLU A 96 -5.04 -46.48 -3.02
N GLU A 97 -6.32 -46.41 -3.37
CA GLU A 97 -7.23 -45.33 -3.03
C GLU A 97 -7.45 -45.29 -1.50
N ILE A 98 -7.01 -44.21 -0.85
CA ILE A 98 -7.39 -43.92 0.54
C ILE A 98 -8.80 -43.33 0.54
N ILE A 99 -9.78 -44.21 0.75
CA ILE A 99 -11.15 -43.89 1.13
C ILE A 99 -11.12 -43.35 2.57
N THR A 100 -11.36 -42.05 2.76
CA THR A 100 -11.68 -41.51 4.09
C THR A 100 -13.20 -41.48 4.27
N SER A 101 -13.69 -42.54 4.90
CA SER A 101 -15.04 -42.66 5.44
C SER A 101 -15.25 -41.65 6.57
N ILE A 102 -16.22 -40.73 6.42
CA ILE A 102 -16.89 -40.08 7.56
C ILE A 102 -18.37 -40.43 7.44
N GLY A 103 -18.78 -41.38 8.27
CA GLY A 103 -20.16 -41.78 8.45
C GLY A 103 -20.90 -40.88 9.45
N GLU A 104 -22.20 -40.74 9.18
CA GLU A 104 -23.35 -40.88 10.10
C GLU A 104 -23.37 -40.00 11.37
N SER A 105 -24.43 -39.29 11.76
CA SER A 105 -25.86 -39.35 11.41
C SER A 105 -26.67 -38.27 12.18
N ASN A 106 -27.67 -37.67 11.50
CA ASN A 106 -29.05 -37.28 11.92
C ASN A 106 -29.33 -36.37 13.16
N PRO A 107 -30.58 -35.83 13.34
CA PRO A 107 -31.68 -35.59 12.38
C PRO A 107 -32.41 -34.22 12.53
N GLU A 108 -33.26 -33.93 11.53
CA GLU A 108 -34.58 -33.26 11.61
C GLU A 108 -34.71 -31.86 12.22
N GLU A 109 -34.96 -30.86 11.36
CA GLU A 109 -36.15 -30.01 11.54
C GLU A 109 -36.70 -29.50 10.21
N SER A 110 -37.94 -29.87 9.96
CA SER A 110 -38.75 -29.58 8.77
C SER A 110 -39.29 -28.15 8.79
N THR A 111 -39.05 -27.38 7.72
CA THR A 111 -39.98 -26.32 7.31
C THR A 111 -40.14 -26.37 5.80
N ALA A 112 -41.35 -26.74 5.38
CA ALA A 112 -41.81 -26.68 4.01
C ALA A 112 -42.11 -25.22 3.66
N LEU A 113 -41.47 -24.70 2.62
CA LEU A 113 -41.95 -23.56 1.85
C LEU A 113 -41.69 -23.82 0.37
N GLU A 114 -42.67 -23.40 -0.40
CA GLU A 114 -43.02 -23.81 -1.75
C GLU A 114 -42.15 -23.15 -2.84
N ASP A 115 -42.14 -23.84 -3.98
CA ASP A 115 -41.62 -23.47 -5.29
C ASP A 115 -41.69 -21.97 -5.62
N ASP A 116 -40.53 -21.40 -5.97
CA ASP A 116 -40.43 -20.40 -7.03
C ASP A 116 -39.14 -20.66 -7.84
N ASP A 117 -39.36 -21.27 -9.01
CA ASP A 117 -38.42 -21.51 -10.10
C ASP A 117 -37.83 -20.18 -10.60
N ALA A 118 -36.66 -19.82 -10.07
CA ALA A 118 -35.83 -18.73 -10.55
C ALA A 118 -34.44 -19.29 -10.88
N GLY A 119 -34.16 -19.43 -12.17
CA GLY A 119 -32.98 -20.08 -12.73
C GLY A 119 -31.69 -19.86 -11.94
N GLU A 120 -31.10 -20.99 -11.52
CA GLU A 120 -29.73 -21.09 -11.02
C GLU A 120 -28.75 -20.61 -12.10
N GLU A 121 -28.45 -19.32 -12.11
CA GLU A 121 -27.16 -18.85 -12.62
C GLU A 121 -26.08 -19.42 -11.70
N VAL A 122 -25.51 -20.54 -12.14
CA VAL A 122 -24.32 -21.16 -11.56
C VAL A 122 -23.27 -20.06 -11.40
N ALA A 123 -23.07 -19.60 -10.17
CA ALA A 123 -22.02 -18.66 -9.86
C ALA A 123 -20.71 -19.38 -10.14
N ASP A 124 -20.04 -19.03 -11.24
CA ASP A 124 -18.65 -19.38 -11.49
C ASP A 124 -17.80 -18.82 -10.34
N VAL A 125 -17.63 -19.62 -9.30
CA VAL A 125 -16.68 -19.36 -8.23
C VAL A 125 -15.30 -19.55 -8.85
N SER A 126 -14.69 -18.46 -9.32
CA SER A 126 -13.28 -18.48 -9.69
C SER A 126 -12.46 -18.84 -8.46
N PHE A 127 -12.09 -20.11 -8.34
CA PHE A 127 -11.03 -20.57 -7.45
C PHE A 127 -9.71 -20.02 -8.00
N ALA A 128 -9.37 -18.79 -7.61
CA ALA A 128 -8.03 -18.27 -7.80
C ALA A 128 -7.10 -19.07 -6.88
N SER A 129 -6.42 -20.06 -7.44
CA SER A 129 -5.32 -20.75 -6.76
C SER A 129 -4.16 -19.76 -6.66
N THR A 130 -4.07 -19.08 -5.52
CA THR A 130 -2.93 -18.21 -5.21
C THR A 130 -1.76 -19.10 -4.81
N MET A 131 -0.98 -19.57 -5.78
CA MET A 131 0.34 -20.11 -5.48
C MET A 131 1.16 -18.98 -4.87
N GLN A 132 1.63 -19.17 -3.63
CA GLN A 132 2.64 -18.29 -3.05
C GLN A 132 3.90 -18.42 -3.90
N GLU A 133 4.21 -17.40 -4.71
CA GLU A 133 5.51 -17.27 -5.36
C GLU A 133 6.59 -17.26 -4.27
N LYS A 134 7.35 -18.35 -4.19
CA LYS A 134 8.27 -18.68 -3.09
C LYS A 134 9.42 -17.67 -2.90
N SER A 135 9.53 -16.63 -3.72
CA SER A 135 10.62 -15.63 -3.70
C SER A 135 10.16 -14.17 -3.60
N THR A 136 8.85 -13.89 -3.47
CA THR A 136 8.39 -12.49 -3.49
C THR A 136 8.82 -11.74 -2.24
N LYS A 137 9.62 -10.67 -2.40
CA LYS A 137 9.93 -9.74 -1.32
C LYS A 137 8.87 -8.64 -1.31
N SER A 138 8.07 -8.57 -0.25
CA SER A 138 7.03 -7.55 -0.07
C SER A 138 7.25 -6.71 1.18
N VAL A 139 6.86 -5.44 1.10
CA VAL A 139 6.77 -4.51 2.22
C VAL A 139 5.37 -3.91 2.24
N LEU A 140 4.80 -3.75 3.44
CA LEU A 140 3.52 -3.07 3.62
C LEU A 140 3.76 -1.59 3.86
N VAL A 141 3.05 -0.75 3.12
CA VAL A 141 3.02 0.70 3.31
C VAL A 141 1.75 1.06 4.07
N ASP A 142 1.84 1.91 5.08
CA ASP A 142 0.66 2.29 5.89
C ASP A 142 -0.47 2.83 5.03
N PHE A 143 -0.16 3.78 4.12
CA PHE A 143 -1.11 4.25 3.10
C PHE A 143 -0.40 4.56 1.79
N VAL A 144 -1.13 4.38 0.70
CA VAL A 144 -0.75 4.91 -0.61
C VAL A 144 -1.89 5.68 -1.24
N ILE A 145 -1.56 6.62 -2.13
CA ILE A 145 -2.55 7.17 -3.07
C ILE A 145 -2.23 6.63 -4.46
N ILE A 146 -3.17 5.88 -5.01
CA ILE A 146 -3.06 5.23 -6.31
C ILE A 146 -3.77 6.09 -7.35
N ASN A 147 -3.08 6.41 -8.43
CA ASN A 147 -3.68 6.95 -9.65
C ASN A 147 -4.12 5.80 -10.55
N VAL A 148 -5.42 5.75 -10.83
CA VAL A 148 -6.04 4.70 -11.65
C VAL A 148 -6.47 5.28 -12.99
N ASN A 149 -6.04 4.64 -14.07
CA ASN A 149 -6.55 4.90 -15.42
C ASN A 149 -7.41 3.73 -15.87
N GLY A 150 -8.45 4.02 -16.63
CA GLY A 150 -9.39 3.02 -17.10
C GLY A 150 -10.28 3.56 -18.21
N VAL A 151 -10.91 2.64 -18.91
CA VAL A 151 -11.85 2.93 -19.99
C VAL A 151 -13.22 2.34 -19.66
N PRO A 152 -14.32 3.07 -19.92
CA PRO A 152 -15.66 2.52 -19.73
C PRO A 152 -15.90 1.38 -20.73
N ARG A 153 -16.45 0.27 -20.25
CA ARG A 153 -16.91 -0.86 -21.06
C ARG A 153 -18.35 -0.60 -21.49
N ARG A 154 -18.61 -0.60 -22.79
CA ARG A 154 -19.96 -0.36 -23.37
C ARG A 154 -20.93 -1.54 -23.24
N GLN A 155 -20.61 -2.55 -22.44
CA GLN A 155 -21.44 -3.76 -22.32
C GLN A 155 -22.54 -3.55 -21.28
N LYS A 156 -23.79 -3.88 -21.66
CA LYS A 156 -24.99 -3.68 -20.84
C LYS A 156 -24.97 -4.44 -19.50
N ASN A 157 -24.18 -5.52 -19.41
CA ASN A 157 -24.03 -6.38 -18.23
C ASN A 157 -22.57 -6.39 -17.73
N SER A 158 -21.92 -5.23 -17.72
CA SER A 158 -20.53 -5.16 -17.24
C SER A 158 -20.45 -5.39 -15.74
N ARG A 159 -19.73 -6.43 -15.31
CA ARG A 159 -19.37 -6.64 -13.90
C ARG A 159 -18.56 -5.43 -13.37
N TYR A 160 -18.65 -5.16 -12.06
CA TYR A 160 -17.84 -4.16 -11.33
C TYR A 160 -17.98 -2.70 -11.82
N GLY A 161 -19.21 -2.27 -12.15
CA GLY A 161 -19.50 -0.88 -12.46
C GLY A 161 -19.04 -0.41 -13.85
N GLY A 162 -18.62 -1.34 -14.71
CA GLY A 162 -18.42 -1.03 -16.14
C GLY A 162 -17.11 -0.34 -16.48
N TRP A 163 -16.10 -0.42 -15.63
CA TRP A 163 -14.77 0.09 -15.93
C TRP A 163 -13.79 -1.05 -16.20
N ARG A 164 -12.94 -0.87 -17.22
CA ARG A 164 -11.72 -1.67 -17.39
C ARG A 164 -10.54 -0.80 -16.97
N ILE A 165 -9.94 -1.12 -15.83
CA ILE A 165 -8.70 -0.48 -15.40
C ILE A 165 -7.60 -0.86 -16.38
N THR A 166 -6.93 0.13 -16.95
CA THR A 166 -5.83 -0.05 -17.92
C THR A 166 -4.47 0.16 -17.29
N ARG A 167 -4.40 0.96 -16.21
CA ARG A 167 -3.16 1.22 -15.48
C ARG A 167 -3.48 1.64 -14.05
N ALA A 168 -2.65 1.25 -13.09
CA ALA A 168 -2.61 1.78 -11.74
C ALA A 168 -1.16 2.16 -11.41
N ASN A 169 -0.96 3.28 -10.73
CA ASN A 169 0.37 3.78 -10.36
C ASN A 169 0.29 4.41 -8.97
N VAL A 170 1.26 4.11 -8.10
CA VAL A 170 1.33 4.73 -6.77
C VAL A 170 1.89 6.16 -6.83
N GLY A 171 1.06 7.19 -6.64
CA GLY A 171 1.49 8.59 -6.67
C GLY A 171 2.08 9.11 -5.36
N LEU A 172 1.66 8.55 -4.22
CA LEU A 172 2.09 8.95 -2.88
C LEU A 172 2.27 7.72 -1.99
N LEU A 173 3.38 7.67 -1.26
CA LEU A 173 3.61 6.77 -0.13
C LEU A 173 3.44 7.55 1.18
N VAL A 174 2.86 6.92 2.19
CA VAL A 174 2.69 7.51 3.53
C VAL A 174 3.07 6.47 4.58
N GLU A 175 3.94 6.87 5.49
CA GLU A 175 4.34 6.08 6.66
C GLU A 175 4.04 6.87 7.93
N VAL A 176 3.31 6.25 8.86
CA VAL A 176 2.77 6.86 10.07
C VAL A 176 3.29 6.14 11.28
N LYS A 177 4.26 6.75 11.97
CA LYS A 177 4.70 6.26 13.26
C LYS A 177 3.80 6.74 14.39
N ARG A 178 3.79 5.97 15.49
CA ARG A 178 3.19 6.43 16.75
C ARG A 178 3.72 7.80 17.17
N PHE A 179 2.90 8.58 17.85
CA PHE A 179 3.34 9.81 18.50
C PHE A 179 4.41 9.51 19.58
N VAL A 180 5.18 10.52 19.97
CA VAL A 180 6.15 10.39 21.06
C VAL A 180 5.46 10.44 22.43
N SER A 181 6.22 10.39 23.52
CA SER A 181 5.61 10.47 24.86
C SER A 181 4.79 11.75 25.02
N ARG A 182 3.54 11.60 25.50
CA ARG A 182 2.57 12.70 25.69
C ARG A 182 2.97 13.66 26.81
N SER A 183 3.98 13.34 27.61
CA SER A 183 4.51 14.22 28.65
C SER A 183 5.58 15.18 28.13
N LEU A 184 6.16 14.92 26.95
CA LEU A 184 7.22 15.76 26.39
C LEU A 184 6.65 17.09 25.89
N THR A 185 7.42 18.15 26.06
CA THR A 185 7.08 19.50 25.59
C THR A 185 8.33 20.23 25.09
N GLY A 186 8.15 21.33 24.36
CA GLY A 186 9.25 22.18 23.88
C GLY A 186 10.31 21.41 23.06
N VAL A 187 11.58 21.67 23.35
CA VAL A 187 12.73 21.12 22.60
C VAL A 187 12.82 19.59 22.72
N GLU A 188 12.45 19.02 23.87
CA GLU A 188 12.48 17.56 24.04
C GLU A 188 11.44 16.87 23.17
N LEU A 189 10.26 17.49 23.02
CA LEU A 189 9.22 17.03 22.11
C LEU A 189 9.70 17.09 20.65
N GLU A 190 10.28 18.22 20.24
CA GLU A 190 10.80 18.42 18.89
C GLU A 190 11.85 17.37 18.53
N LYS A 191 12.86 17.19 19.39
CA LYS A 191 13.91 16.18 19.20
C LYS A 191 13.35 14.76 19.11
N ALA A 192 12.40 14.42 19.99
CA ALA A 192 11.78 13.09 19.97
C ALA A 192 10.96 12.87 18.68
N LEU A 193 10.26 13.91 18.22
CA LEU A 193 9.49 13.85 16.97
C LEU A 193 10.41 13.69 15.76
N GLU A 194 11.51 14.44 15.70
CA GLU A 194 12.51 14.30 14.64
C GLU A 194 13.09 12.88 14.57
N ALA A 195 13.42 12.29 15.73
CA ALA A 195 13.89 10.91 15.78
C ALA A 195 12.83 9.92 15.28
N ARG A 196 11.58 10.09 15.70
CA ARG A 196 10.46 9.22 15.28
C ARG A 196 10.15 9.35 13.78
N VAL A 197 10.22 10.55 13.24
CA VAL A 197 10.00 10.82 11.82
C VAL A 197 11.19 10.32 10.97
N SER A 198 12.40 10.32 11.53
CA SER A 198 13.56 9.71 10.88
C SER A 198 13.38 8.20 10.69
N GLU A 199 12.78 7.49 11.64
CA GLU A 199 12.38 6.07 11.45
C GLU A 199 11.46 5.93 10.22
N ALA A 200 10.43 6.79 10.11
CA ALA A 200 9.53 6.79 8.94
C ALA A 200 10.25 7.12 7.62
N HIS A 201 11.28 7.97 7.64
CA HIS A 201 12.08 8.26 6.44
C HIS A 201 12.79 7.01 5.93
N GLU A 202 13.39 6.22 6.82
CA GLU A 202 14.12 5.00 6.46
C GLU A 202 13.17 3.94 5.85
N ASP A 203 11.99 3.79 6.44
CA ASP A 203 10.96 2.90 5.91
C ASP A 203 10.47 3.34 4.53
N LEU A 204 10.19 4.63 4.34
CA LEU A 204 9.75 5.18 3.04
C LEU A 204 10.83 5.05 1.95
N ILE A 205 12.11 5.18 2.29
CA ILE A 205 13.21 4.94 1.35
C ILE A 205 13.18 3.49 0.86
N THR A 206 13.00 2.55 1.78
CA THR A 206 12.93 1.11 1.47
C THR A 206 11.69 0.80 0.64
N GLN A 207 10.52 1.30 1.05
CA GLN A 207 9.26 1.16 0.33
C GLN A 207 9.32 1.76 -1.08
N ALA A 208 9.92 2.94 -1.24
CA ALA A 208 10.13 3.55 -2.56
C ALA A 208 11.06 2.72 -3.44
N ALA A 209 12.12 2.13 -2.87
CA ALA A 209 13.00 1.23 -3.62
C ALA A 209 12.26 -0.02 -4.12
N HIS A 210 11.42 -0.66 -3.27
CA HIS A 210 10.53 -1.74 -3.71
C HIS A 210 9.59 -1.27 -4.83
N LEU A 211 9.01 -0.07 -4.70
CA LEU A 211 8.08 0.47 -5.71
C LEU A 211 8.77 0.70 -7.05
N PHE A 212 10.01 1.20 -7.05
CA PHE A 212 10.76 1.42 -8.28
C PHE A 212 11.23 0.11 -8.93
N LEU A 213 11.51 -0.93 -8.14
CA LEU A 213 11.77 -2.27 -8.68
C LEU A 213 10.49 -2.87 -9.29
N GLN A 214 9.32 -2.60 -8.70
CA GLN A 214 8.03 -3.04 -9.22
C GLN A 214 7.57 -2.26 -10.47
N GLU A 215 7.80 -0.95 -10.50
CA GLU A 215 7.44 -0.04 -11.60
C GLU A 215 8.72 0.50 -12.26
N GLU A 216 9.23 -0.21 -13.28
CA GLU A 216 10.48 0.14 -13.97
C GLU A 216 10.49 1.54 -14.59
N ASP A 217 9.34 1.98 -15.10
CA ASP A 217 9.18 3.27 -15.79
C ASP A 217 8.89 4.44 -14.84
N LYS A 218 8.88 4.19 -13.52
CA LYS A 218 8.64 5.22 -12.52
C LYS A 218 9.95 5.88 -12.09
N ASP A 219 10.04 7.19 -12.34
CA ASP A 219 11.21 8.00 -11.99
C ASP A 219 11.14 8.62 -10.60
N SER A 220 9.94 8.81 -10.05
CA SER A 220 9.76 9.43 -8.73
C SER A 220 8.43 9.11 -8.08
N VAL A 221 8.37 9.29 -6.76
CA VAL A 221 7.15 9.16 -5.96
C VAL A 221 7.13 10.24 -4.86
N LEU A 222 5.95 10.75 -4.51
CA LEU A 222 5.81 11.61 -3.35
C LEU A 222 5.82 10.76 -2.08
N ALA A 223 6.31 11.31 -0.98
CA ALA A 223 6.36 10.63 0.31
C ALA A 223 5.89 11.55 1.43
N ILE A 224 5.11 11.01 2.39
CA ILE A 224 4.79 11.64 3.67
C ILE A 224 5.31 10.76 4.79
N ALA A 225 6.15 11.35 5.65
CA ALA A 225 6.59 10.73 6.89
C ALA A 225 5.90 11.42 8.08
N ALA A 226 5.33 10.63 8.98
CA ALA A 226 4.55 11.16 10.08
C ALA A 226 4.87 10.52 11.44
N ALA A 227 4.66 11.29 12.50
CA ALA A 227 4.66 10.85 13.89
C ALA A 227 3.45 11.44 14.61
N GLY A 228 2.40 10.64 14.78
CA GLY A 228 1.09 11.13 15.19
C GLY A 228 0.55 12.21 14.24
N PRO A 229 0.22 13.43 14.69
CA PRO A 229 -0.29 14.49 13.82
C PRO A 229 0.82 15.36 13.22
N TRP A 230 2.09 15.06 13.47
CA TRP A 230 3.23 15.82 12.93
C TRP A 230 3.79 15.11 11.71
N TRP A 231 4.16 15.88 10.69
CA TRP A 231 4.58 15.31 9.41
C TRP A 231 5.48 16.21 8.59
N CYS A 232 6.19 15.59 7.68
CA CYS A 232 6.96 16.19 6.60
C CYS A 232 6.69 15.43 5.31
N SER A 233 7.10 16.02 4.19
CA SER A 233 7.04 15.37 2.89
C SER A 233 8.34 15.55 2.12
N ALA A 234 8.57 14.64 1.18
CA ALA A 234 9.63 14.73 0.19
C ALA A 234 9.12 14.22 -1.16
N LYS A 235 9.87 14.52 -2.22
CA LYS A 235 9.81 13.78 -3.48
C LYS A 235 11.03 12.88 -3.52
N ILE A 236 10.82 11.58 -3.62
CA ILE A 236 11.89 10.57 -3.72
C ILE A 236 12.04 10.25 -5.20
N ASN A 237 13.22 10.44 -5.77
CA ASN A 237 13.52 10.05 -7.13
C ASN A 237 14.18 8.67 -7.14
N ARG A 238 14.05 7.94 -8.25
CA ARG A 238 14.63 6.61 -8.46
C ARG A 238 16.14 6.61 -8.21
N ASP A 239 16.83 7.64 -8.70
CA ASP A 239 18.26 7.81 -8.51
C ASP A 239 18.67 8.01 -7.05
N ASP A 240 17.81 8.61 -6.22
CA ASP A 240 18.10 8.84 -4.80
C ASP A 240 18.18 7.52 -4.02
N VAL A 241 17.51 6.46 -4.49
CA VAL A 241 17.42 5.16 -3.81
C VAL A 241 18.05 4.01 -4.60
N LYS A 242 18.78 4.33 -5.68
CA LYS A 242 19.40 3.34 -6.58
C LYS A 242 20.29 2.33 -5.84
N MET A 243 21.06 2.79 -4.85
CA MET A 243 21.88 1.90 -4.01
C MET A 243 21.05 0.94 -3.16
N VAL A 244 19.90 1.36 -2.66
CA VAL A 244 18.98 0.51 -1.90
C VAL A 244 18.32 -0.50 -2.84
N MET A 245 17.88 -0.07 -4.03
CA MET A 245 17.34 -0.95 -5.06
C MET A 245 18.34 -2.04 -5.45
N HIS A 246 19.60 -1.68 -5.71
CA HIS A 246 20.65 -2.66 -6.02
C HIS A 246 20.85 -3.69 -4.89
N ARG A 247 20.84 -3.25 -3.62
CA ARG A 247 20.94 -4.15 -2.45
C ARG A 247 19.73 -5.08 -2.31
N LEU A 248 18.53 -4.57 -2.61
CA LEU A 248 17.30 -5.37 -2.55
C LEU A 248 17.26 -6.42 -3.67
N ALA A 249 17.66 -6.03 -4.88
CA ALA A 249 17.70 -6.86 -6.06
C ALA A 249 18.85 -7.89 -6.03
N SER A 250 20.00 -7.55 -5.45
CA SER A 250 21.10 -8.51 -5.30
C SER A 250 20.66 -9.69 -4.42
N LYS A 251 20.74 -10.90 -4.97
CA LYS A 251 20.48 -12.14 -4.24
C LYS A 251 21.50 -12.46 -3.16
N ASP A 252 22.64 -11.77 -3.17
CA ASP A 252 23.83 -12.21 -2.44
C ASP A 252 23.69 -12.05 -0.91
N PRO A 253 23.53 -13.16 -0.15
CA PRO A 253 23.52 -13.12 1.31
C PRO A 253 24.89 -12.76 1.89
N THR A 254 25.95 -12.74 1.07
CA THR A 254 27.31 -12.35 1.44
C THR A 254 27.68 -10.92 1.05
N TYR A 255 26.76 -10.13 0.47
CA TYR A 255 26.96 -8.71 0.19
C TYR A 255 27.14 -7.94 1.51
N GLN A 256 28.37 -7.93 2.00
CA GLN A 256 28.84 -7.01 3.00
C GLN A 256 29.05 -5.70 2.26
N ALA A 257 28.05 -4.81 2.33
CA ALA A 257 28.21 -3.44 1.86
C ALA A 257 29.54 -2.93 2.43
N HIS A 258 30.56 -2.79 1.58
CA HIS A 258 31.81 -2.20 2.01
C HIS A 258 31.43 -0.83 2.57
N THR A 259 31.50 -0.72 3.89
CA THR A 259 31.15 0.45 4.70
C THR A 259 32.19 1.55 4.51
N SER A 260 32.63 1.76 3.27
CA SER A 260 33.26 3.01 2.87
C SER A 260 32.16 4.06 2.76
N GLY A 261 31.75 4.57 3.93
CA GLY A 261 30.87 5.70 4.10
C GLY A 261 29.63 5.65 3.22
N ALA A 262 28.63 4.85 3.59
CA ALA A 262 27.28 5.10 3.12
C ALA A 262 26.91 6.51 3.59
N ALA A 263 27.18 7.51 2.75
CA ALA A 263 26.69 8.85 2.96
C ALA A 263 25.19 8.68 3.19
N ALA A 264 24.73 9.05 4.38
CA ALA A 264 23.33 8.96 4.73
C ALA A 264 22.54 9.58 3.57
N LEU A 265 21.60 8.82 2.99
CA LEU A 265 20.80 9.28 1.87
C LEU A 265 20.09 10.56 2.29
N GLN A 266 20.64 11.70 1.87
CA GLN A 266 20.16 13.01 2.33
C GLN A 266 19.06 13.48 1.38
N LEU A 267 17.87 12.94 1.60
CA LEU A 267 16.67 13.43 0.94
C LEU A 267 16.28 14.81 1.49
N ASN A 268 15.78 15.67 0.60
CA ASN A 268 15.30 17.01 0.94
C ASN A 268 13.89 16.97 1.55
N TRP A 269 13.80 16.50 2.80
CA TRP A 269 12.56 16.52 3.56
C TRP A 269 12.16 17.94 3.94
N SER A 270 10.87 18.26 3.79
CA SER A 270 10.32 19.52 4.26
C SER A 270 10.36 19.62 5.79
N SER A 271 10.36 20.83 6.35
CA SER A 271 10.31 21.03 7.81
C SER A 271 9.13 20.31 8.47
N LEU A 272 9.28 19.80 9.69
CA LEU A 272 8.18 19.17 10.41
C LEU A 272 7.04 20.16 10.71
N LEU A 273 5.79 19.77 10.43
CA LEU A 273 4.60 20.57 10.72
C LEU A 273 3.50 19.71 11.36
N ARG A 274 2.70 20.32 12.22
CA ARG A 274 1.48 19.68 12.75
C ARG A 274 0.32 19.83 11.76
N LEU A 275 -0.49 18.79 11.62
CA LEU A 275 -1.77 18.86 10.90
C LEU A 275 -2.66 20.01 11.40
N ASP A 276 -3.51 20.51 10.51
CA ASP A 276 -4.47 21.61 10.68
C ASP A 276 -3.89 23.00 11.00
N VAL A 277 -2.56 23.20 10.90
CA VAL A 277 -2.00 24.56 10.88
C VAL A 277 -1.95 25.10 9.45
N ALA A 278 -2.05 26.42 9.27
CA ALA A 278 -2.12 27.03 7.95
C ALA A 278 -0.98 26.61 7.01
N ARG A 279 0.26 26.55 7.53
CA ARG A 279 1.44 26.07 6.78
C ARG A 279 1.32 24.60 6.36
N SER A 280 0.70 23.76 7.18
CA SER A 280 0.46 22.35 6.86
C SER A 280 -0.53 22.25 5.70
N ASN A 281 -1.60 23.05 5.73
CA ASN A 281 -2.57 23.07 4.64
C ASN A 281 -1.93 23.55 3.33
N ASP A 282 -1.09 24.58 3.38
CA ASP A 282 -0.37 25.05 2.19
C ASP A 282 0.56 23.96 1.62
N ARG A 283 1.16 23.12 2.47
CA ARG A 283 1.95 21.96 2.03
C ARG A 283 1.07 20.87 1.42
N SER A 284 -0.06 20.54 2.05
CA SER A 284 -1.04 19.61 1.48
C SER A 284 -1.53 20.08 0.10
N ARG A 285 -1.69 21.39 -0.12
CA ARG A 285 -2.01 21.95 -1.44
C ARG A 285 -0.95 21.64 -2.49
N ILE A 286 0.34 21.69 -2.13
CA ILE A 286 1.43 21.36 -3.04
C ILE A 286 1.37 19.88 -3.43
N ILE A 287 1.16 18.99 -2.47
CA ILE A 287 1.01 17.55 -2.73
C ILE A 287 -0.22 17.30 -3.61
N TYR A 288 -1.36 17.91 -3.29
CA TYR A 288 -2.58 17.83 -4.09
C TYR A 288 -2.35 18.22 -5.55
N ASN A 289 -1.73 19.39 -5.77
CA ASN A 289 -1.47 19.88 -7.12
C ASN A 289 -0.52 18.94 -7.89
N SER A 290 0.48 18.38 -7.22
CA SER A 290 1.39 17.40 -7.82
C SER A 290 0.65 16.12 -8.21
N LEU A 291 -0.18 15.56 -7.32
CA LEU A 291 -0.96 14.35 -7.60
C LEU A 291 -1.94 14.54 -8.75
N LYS A 292 -2.65 15.68 -8.77
CA LYS A 292 -3.57 16.04 -9.85
C LYS A 292 -2.88 16.14 -11.21
N GLY A 293 -1.60 16.50 -11.24
CA GLY A 293 -0.79 16.59 -12.46
C GLY A 293 -0.37 15.25 -13.05
N ILE A 294 -0.42 14.14 -12.29
CA ILE A 294 0.06 12.81 -12.73
C ILE A 294 -0.91 12.15 -13.73
N GLY A 295 -2.10 12.72 -13.92
CA GLY A 295 -3.07 12.29 -14.93
C GLY A 295 -4.48 12.48 -14.41
N VAL A 296 -5.38 12.94 -15.27
CA VAL A 296 -6.81 13.08 -14.98
C VAL A 296 -7.51 12.04 -15.83
N LEU A 297 -8.28 11.12 -15.21
CA LEU A 297 -9.23 10.32 -15.98
C LEU A 297 -10.17 11.29 -16.71
N GLU A 298 -10.34 11.12 -18.02
CA GLU A 298 -11.46 11.77 -18.70
C GLU A 298 -12.74 11.31 -18.02
N THR A 299 -13.38 12.22 -17.27
CA THR A 299 -14.66 11.95 -16.64
C THR A 299 -15.63 11.66 -17.77
N PRO A 300 -16.32 10.50 -17.81
CA PRO A 300 -17.31 10.28 -18.84
C PRO A 300 -18.35 11.39 -18.69
N VAL A 301 -18.67 12.06 -19.79
CA VAL A 301 -19.50 13.27 -19.82
C VAL A 301 -20.94 13.05 -19.29
N ASN A 302 -21.30 11.84 -18.83
CA ASN A 302 -22.66 11.48 -18.42
C ASN A 302 -22.72 10.41 -17.30
N VAL A 303 -22.00 10.60 -16.17
CA VAL A 303 -22.24 9.82 -14.93
C VAL A 303 -22.89 10.71 -13.89
#